data_AF-A0A7Y0M0P3-F1
#
_entry.id   AF-A0A7Y0M0P3-F1
#
_cell.length_a   1.000
_cell.length_b   1.000
_cell.length_c   1.000
_cell.angle_alpha   90.00
_cell.angle_beta   90.00
_cell.angle_gamma   90.00
#
_symmetry.space_group_name_H-M   'P 1'
#
loop_
_entity.id
_entity.type
_entity.pdbx_description
1 polymer ?
#
loop_
_entity_poly.entity_id
_entity_poly.type
_entity_poly.pdbx_seq_one_letter_code
_entity_poly.pdbx_strand_id
1 'polypeptide(L)'
;MMDTRLHELLDRWRAVMPPPVTVDELVQRLAREYRAYEIPLYIITEEDYRNDEEVRENLITRLMTITNEDVLDRIYDDEARELQTMPAEEKDRFYWHYLFADDKGLPYRLLLTQHALGQRSSVVLEQEGEFVTGFKVYGHSGPLIDRLTAWVGRPERGGGPVPTYPTMRRGDINDWAFAHYLEALVKAGMI
;
A
#
# COMPACT_ATOMS: atom_id res chain seq x y z
N MET A 1 -17.09 -10.51 -22.85
CA MET A 1 -15.93 -9.67 -23.23
C MET A 1 -14.92 -9.53 -22.10
N MET A 2 -15.32 -9.19 -20.86
CA MET A 2 -14.38 -9.13 -19.71
C MET A 2 -13.68 -10.46 -19.42
N ASP A 3 -14.41 -11.57 -19.57
CA ASP A 3 -13.92 -12.92 -19.34
C ASP A 3 -12.78 -13.33 -20.30
N THR A 4 -12.92 -13.04 -21.60
CA THR A 4 -11.90 -13.34 -22.62
C THR A 4 -10.57 -12.63 -22.36
N ARG A 5 -10.62 -11.35 -21.95
CA ARG A 5 -9.43 -10.56 -21.61
C ARG A 5 -8.69 -11.16 -20.41
N LEU A 6 -9.40 -11.52 -19.33
CA LEU A 6 -8.75 -12.06 -18.13
C LEU A 6 -8.09 -13.41 -18.40
N HIS A 7 -8.67 -14.24 -19.28
CA HIS A 7 -8.04 -15.47 -19.74
C HIS A 7 -6.73 -15.21 -20.51
N GLU A 8 -6.69 -14.22 -21.40
CA GLU A 8 -5.45 -13.82 -22.10
C GLU A 8 -4.38 -13.32 -21.12
N LEU A 9 -4.76 -12.52 -20.12
CA LEU A 9 -3.84 -12.06 -19.07
C LEU A 9 -3.32 -13.22 -18.20
N LEU A 10 -4.19 -14.18 -17.88
CA LEU A 10 -3.80 -15.39 -17.16
C LEU A 10 -2.74 -16.19 -17.93
N ASP A 11 -2.89 -16.34 -19.24
CA ASP A 11 -1.94 -17.07 -20.07
C ASP A 11 -0.59 -16.34 -20.15
N ARG A 12 -0.58 -15.01 -20.29
CA ARG A 12 0.63 -14.18 -20.21
C ARG A 12 1.30 -14.31 -18.84
N TRP A 13 0.52 -14.27 -17.76
CA TRP A 13 1.02 -14.47 -16.41
C TRP A 13 1.61 -15.86 -16.19
N ARG A 14 0.99 -16.93 -16.72
CA ARG A 14 1.54 -18.30 -16.66
C ARG A 14 2.88 -18.43 -17.39
N ALA A 15 3.09 -17.67 -18.47
CA ALA A 15 4.34 -17.69 -19.21
C ALA A 15 5.51 -17.02 -18.45
N VAL A 16 5.22 -16.01 -17.63
CA VAL A 16 6.23 -15.24 -16.88
C VAL A 16 6.40 -15.73 -15.44
N MET A 17 5.28 -15.98 -14.75
CA MET A 17 5.16 -16.28 -13.32
C MET A 17 6.14 -15.47 -12.46
N PRO A 18 5.89 -14.16 -12.24
CA PRO A 18 6.77 -13.31 -11.48
C PRO A 18 7.14 -13.93 -10.12
N PRO A 19 8.44 -14.00 -9.77
CA PRO A 19 8.87 -14.57 -8.50
C PRO A 19 8.40 -13.69 -7.33
N PRO A 20 8.26 -14.27 -6.11
CA PRO A 20 8.02 -13.47 -4.92
C PRO A 20 9.18 -12.50 -4.68
N VAL A 21 8.88 -11.32 -4.15
CA VAL A 21 9.87 -10.29 -3.83
C VAL A 21 10.29 -10.39 -2.37
N THR A 22 11.59 -10.30 -2.11
CA THR A 22 12.10 -10.23 -0.74
C THR A 22 11.85 -8.85 -0.13
N VAL A 23 11.84 -8.76 1.20
CA VAL A 23 11.69 -7.46 1.89
C VAL A 23 12.82 -6.50 1.51
N ASP A 24 14.07 -6.98 1.50
CA ASP A 24 15.22 -6.14 1.19
C ASP A 24 15.18 -5.61 -0.25
N GLU A 25 14.80 -6.45 -1.22
CA GLU A 25 14.61 -6.02 -2.61
C GLU A 25 13.52 -4.95 -2.72
N LEU A 26 12.39 -5.12 -2.04
CA LEU A 26 11.29 -4.16 -2.10
C LEU A 26 11.66 -2.84 -1.42
N VAL A 27 12.32 -2.90 -0.25
CA VAL A 27 12.81 -1.72 0.46
C VAL A 27 13.80 -0.92 -0.40
N GLN A 28 14.77 -1.59 -1.01
CA GLN A 28 15.73 -0.95 -1.92
C GLN A 28 15.02 -0.34 -3.15
N ARG A 29 14.01 -1.04 -3.69
CA ARG A 29 13.23 -0.54 -4.82
C ARG A 29 12.43 0.70 -4.45
N LEU A 30 11.75 0.70 -3.30
CA LEU A 30 11.03 1.86 -2.77
C LEU A 30 11.97 3.05 -2.53
N ALA A 31 13.15 2.79 -1.93
CA ALA A 31 14.14 3.83 -1.70
C ALA A 31 14.65 4.46 -3.01
N ARG A 32 14.92 3.64 -4.02
CA ARG A 32 15.43 4.10 -5.32
C ARG A 32 14.37 4.80 -6.17
N GLU A 33 13.20 4.19 -6.33
CA GLU A 33 12.18 4.62 -7.29
C GLU A 33 11.24 5.69 -6.73
N TYR A 34 11.05 5.70 -5.41
CA TYR A 34 10.13 6.60 -4.71
C TYR A 34 10.83 7.49 -3.68
N ARG A 35 12.17 7.46 -3.59
CA ARG A 35 12.93 8.20 -2.57
C ARG A 35 12.42 7.89 -1.15
N ALA A 36 11.91 6.68 -0.95
CA ALA A 36 11.35 6.26 0.33
C ALA A 36 12.47 6.00 1.35
N TYR A 37 12.16 6.19 2.62
CA TYR A 37 13.06 5.85 3.73
C TYR A 37 12.28 5.22 4.88
N GLU A 38 12.96 4.46 5.71
CA GLU A 38 12.31 3.79 6.84
C GLU A 38 12.10 4.77 8.01
N ILE A 39 10.95 4.65 8.66
CA ILE A 39 10.66 5.28 9.95
C ILE A 39 10.22 4.22 10.95
N PRO A 40 10.36 4.46 12.26
CA PRO A 40 10.02 3.45 13.26
C PRO A 40 8.55 3.00 13.21
N LEU A 41 8.33 1.68 13.26
CA LEU A 41 6.99 1.07 13.26
C LEU A 41 6.09 1.61 14.37
N TYR A 42 6.64 1.82 15.57
CA TYR A 42 5.91 2.29 16.74
C TYR A 42 5.34 3.70 16.60
N ILE A 43 5.63 4.41 15.50
CA ILE A 43 4.96 5.68 15.18
C ILE A 43 3.47 5.44 14.92
N ILE A 44 3.09 4.33 14.31
CA ILE A 44 1.68 3.89 14.24
C ILE A 44 1.46 2.97 15.44
N THR A 45 0.36 3.18 16.16
CA THR A 45 0.13 2.42 17.40
C THR A 45 -0.27 0.98 17.09
N GLU A 46 0.05 0.05 18.01
CA GLU A 46 -0.43 -1.34 17.90
C GLU A 46 -1.96 -1.42 17.86
N GLU A 47 -2.65 -0.53 18.57
CA GLU A 47 -4.12 -0.46 18.55
C GLU A 47 -4.64 -0.09 17.16
N ASP A 48 -4.00 0.87 16.47
CA ASP A 48 -4.36 1.19 15.09
C ASP A 48 -4.16 0.00 14.17
N TYR A 49 -3.04 -0.73 14.27
CA TYR A 49 -2.82 -1.93 13.46
C TYR A 49 -3.81 -3.05 13.76
N ARG A 50 -4.19 -3.24 15.02
CA ARG A 50 -5.15 -4.28 15.42
C ARG A 50 -6.55 -4.04 14.89
N ASN A 51 -6.93 -2.77 14.78
CA ASN A 51 -8.23 -2.35 14.29
C ASN A 51 -8.27 -2.20 12.76
N ASP A 52 -7.16 -2.49 12.08
CA ASP A 52 -6.99 -2.29 10.65
C ASP A 52 -7.20 -3.60 9.89
N GLU A 53 -8.36 -3.71 9.25
CA GLU A 53 -8.72 -4.92 8.49
C GLU A 53 -7.83 -5.14 7.25
N GLU A 54 -7.04 -4.16 6.82
CA GLU A 54 -6.19 -4.29 5.62
C GLU A 54 -4.82 -4.93 5.89
N VAL A 55 -4.45 -5.12 7.15
CA VAL A 55 -3.13 -5.64 7.54
C VAL A 55 -3.18 -6.78 8.56
N ARG A 56 -2.15 -7.63 8.53
CA ARG A 56 -1.88 -8.66 9.54
C ARG A 56 -0.88 -8.11 10.54
N GLU A 57 -1.36 -7.56 11.66
CA GLU A 57 -0.55 -6.91 12.73
C GLU A 57 0.71 -7.70 13.07
N ASN A 58 0.59 -9.03 13.23
CA ASN A 58 1.69 -9.91 13.64
C ASN A 58 2.76 -10.17 12.57
N LEU A 59 2.55 -9.72 11.33
CA LEU A 59 3.48 -9.89 10.21
C LEU A 59 4.11 -8.57 9.76
N ILE A 60 3.71 -7.44 10.35
CA ILE A 60 4.26 -6.13 10.02
C ILE A 60 5.74 -6.05 10.41
N THR A 61 6.58 -5.69 9.44
CA THR A 61 8.05 -5.73 9.60
C THR A 61 8.73 -4.38 9.34
N ARG A 62 8.15 -3.54 8.49
CA ARG A 62 8.76 -2.27 8.02
C ARG A 62 7.69 -1.22 7.76
N LEU A 63 8.02 0.03 8.05
CA LEU A 63 7.24 1.22 7.68
C LEU A 63 8.12 2.14 6.85
N MET A 64 7.90 2.13 5.54
CA MET A 64 8.56 3.01 4.59
C MET A 64 7.74 4.28 4.43
N THR A 65 8.39 5.42 4.20
CA THR A 65 7.70 6.69 4.00
C THR A 65 8.30 7.50 2.87
N ILE A 66 7.45 8.24 2.18
CA ILE A 66 7.77 9.07 1.02
C ILE A 66 7.29 10.49 1.35
N THR A 67 8.21 11.46 1.26
CA THR A 67 7.92 12.89 1.48
C THR A 67 8.44 13.77 0.34
N ASN A 68 9.05 13.18 -0.69
CA ASN A 68 9.57 13.94 -1.81
C ASN A 68 8.43 14.41 -2.73
N GLU A 69 8.28 15.73 -2.86
CA GLU A 69 7.18 16.36 -3.62
C GLU A 69 7.07 15.85 -5.05
N ASP A 70 8.17 15.79 -5.82
CA ASP A 70 8.15 15.26 -7.20
C ASP A 70 7.58 13.83 -7.28
N VAL A 71 7.90 13.01 -6.27
CA VAL A 71 7.38 11.64 -6.20
C VAL A 71 5.91 11.65 -5.82
N LEU A 72 5.52 12.44 -4.81
CA LEU A 72 4.14 12.57 -4.36
C LEU A 72 3.22 13.02 -5.50
N ASP A 73 3.63 14.04 -6.26
CA ASP A 73 2.89 14.52 -7.44
C ASP A 73 2.69 13.44 -8.50
N ARG A 74 3.66 12.53 -8.66
CA ARG A 74 3.54 11.42 -9.60
C ARG A 74 2.63 10.30 -9.10
N ILE A 75 2.55 10.08 -7.79
CA ILE A 75 1.82 8.94 -7.22
C ILE A 75 0.41 9.30 -6.74
N TYR A 76 0.08 10.58 -6.59
CA TYR A 76 -1.28 11.01 -6.38
C TYR A 76 -2.00 11.14 -7.71
N ASP A 77 -3.10 10.40 -7.85
CA ASP A 77 -4.06 10.53 -8.92
C ASP A 77 -5.11 11.59 -8.58
N ASP A 78 -6.08 11.78 -9.46
CA ASP A 78 -7.11 12.81 -9.29
C ASP A 78 -7.99 12.53 -8.07
N GLU A 79 -8.27 11.26 -7.77
CA GLU A 79 -9.01 10.84 -6.57
C GLU A 79 -8.23 11.18 -5.30
N ALA A 80 -6.93 10.85 -5.23
CA ALA A 80 -6.06 11.26 -4.14
C ALA A 80 -6.07 12.78 -3.94
N ARG A 81 -5.94 13.54 -5.02
CA ARG A 81 -5.93 15.01 -4.98
C ARG A 81 -7.27 15.57 -4.51
N GLU A 82 -8.38 15.00 -4.94
CA GLU A 82 -9.71 15.41 -4.50
C GLU A 82 -9.87 15.20 -2.98
N LEU A 83 -9.46 14.05 -2.47
CA LEU A 83 -9.47 13.75 -1.02
C LEU A 83 -8.57 14.71 -0.21
N GLN A 84 -7.48 15.20 -0.80
CA GLN A 84 -6.54 16.14 -0.18
C GLN A 84 -6.95 17.62 -0.35
N THR A 85 -7.95 17.88 -1.21
CA THR A 85 -8.45 19.23 -1.49
C THR A 85 -9.45 19.64 -0.41
N MET A 86 -8.90 20.17 0.68
CA MET A 86 -9.66 20.74 1.78
C MET A 86 -9.46 22.27 1.85
N PRO A 87 -10.50 23.07 2.17
CA PRO A 87 -10.37 24.51 2.40
C PRO A 87 -9.32 24.81 3.49
N ALA A 88 -8.58 25.93 3.34
CA ALA A 88 -7.50 26.28 4.27
C ALA A 88 -7.97 26.38 5.73
N GLU A 89 -9.16 26.93 5.96
CA GLU A 89 -9.77 27.02 7.30
C GLU A 89 -10.07 25.65 7.92
N GLU A 90 -10.49 24.69 7.11
CA GLU A 90 -10.74 23.32 7.56
C GLU A 90 -9.42 22.58 7.84
N LYS A 91 -8.39 22.78 7.02
CA LYS A 91 -7.05 22.26 7.27
C LYS A 91 -6.50 22.75 8.60
N ASP A 92 -6.65 24.04 8.88
CA ASP A 92 -6.23 24.65 10.13
C ASP A 92 -6.99 24.09 11.35
N ARG A 93 -8.32 23.96 11.23
CA ARG A 93 -9.18 23.46 12.31
C ARG A 93 -9.00 21.96 12.60
N PHE A 94 -8.97 21.12 11.58
CA PHE A 94 -9.02 19.66 11.75
C PHE A 94 -7.66 19.00 11.88
N TYR A 95 -6.61 19.60 11.31
CA TYR A 95 -5.27 19.01 11.35
C TYR A 95 -4.31 19.83 12.20
N TRP A 96 -4.11 21.12 11.91
CA TRP A 96 -3.09 21.90 12.61
C TRP A 96 -3.44 22.16 14.08
N HIS A 97 -4.68 22.51 14.40
CA HIS A 97 -5.12 22.64 15.79
C HIS A 97 -5.17 21.28 16.52
N TYR A 98 -5.63 20.23 15.83
CA TYR A 98 -5.75 18.89 16.42
C TYR A 98 -4.39 18.26 16.74
N LEU A 99 -3.35 18.61 15.99
CA LEU A 99 -1.99 18.10 16.15
C LEU A 99 -1.47 18.28 17.58
N PHE A 100 -1.85 19.37 18.24
CA PHE A 100 -1.41 19.72 19.60
C PHE A 100 -2.51 19.60 20.66
N ALA A 101 -3.59 18.86 20.37
CA ALA A 101 -4.73 18.72 21.28
C ALA A 101 -4.40 17.94 22.57
N ASP A 102 -3.37 17.09 22.56
CA ASP A 102 -2.80 16.44 23.75
C ASP A 102 -1.29 16.17 23.57
N ASP A 103 -0.62 15.63 24.58
CA ASP A 103 0.82 15.35 24.60
C ASP A 103 1.19 13.90 24.20
N LYS A 104 0.22 13.02 23.98
CA LYS A 104 0.42 11.60 23.63
C LYS A 104 0.21 11.37 22.13
N GLY A 105 1.08 10.59 21.51
CA GLY A 105 0.90 10.22 20.10
C GLY A 105 1.09 11.37 19.10
N LEU A 106 1.78 12.46 19.48
CA LEU A 106 2.14 13.55 18.55
C LEU A 106 2.82 13.03 17.27
N PRO A 107 3.78 12.08 17.30
CA PRO A 107 4.36 11.53 16.07
C PRO A 107 3.32 10.87 15.16
N TYR A 108 2.35 10.16 15.73
CA TYR A 108 1.29 9.50 14.97
C TYR A 108 0.33 10.51 14.35
N ARG A 109 -0.12 11.50 15.13
CA ARG A 109 -0.99 12.58 14.61
C ARG A 109 -0.32 13.41 13.54
N LEU A 110 0.99 13.68 13.68
CA LEU A 110 1.75 14.34 12.62
C LEU A 110 1.77 13.49 11.35
N LEU A 111 1.95 12.17 11.49
CA LEU A 111 1.91 11.24 10.38
C LEU A 111 0.54 11.28 9.66
N LEU A 112 -0.56 11.14 10.40
CA LEU A 112 -1.93 11.20 9.86
C LEU A 112 -2.24 12.55 9.21
N THR A 113 -1.82 13.64 9.85
CA THR A 113 -1.96 15.00 9.29
C THR A 113 -1.25 15.12 7.96
N GLN A 114 0.00 14.66 7.87
CA GLN A 114 0.76 14.73 6.63
C GLN A 114 0.20 13.82 5.53
N HIS A 115 -0.37 12.67 5.89
CA HIS A 115 -1.09 11.81 4.95
C HIS A 115 -2.34 12.51 4.40
N ALA A 116 -3.16 13.09 5.25
CA ALA A 116 -4.40 13.75 4.85
C ALA A 116 -4.16 15.01 4.01
N LEU A 117 -3.06 15.72 4.26
CA LEU A 117 -2.68 16.92 3.52
C LEU A 117 -1.90 16.64 2.22
N GLY A 118 -1.67 15.37 1.85
CA GLY A 118 -0.89 15.01 0.66
C GLY A 118 0.59 15.37 0.77
N GLN A 119 1.12 15.49 1.99
CA GLN A 119 2.52 15.82 2.24
C GLN A 119 3.38 14.58 2.46
N ARG A 120 2.74 13.41 2.55
CA ARG A 120 3.39 12.14 2.83
C ARG A 120 2.52 10.99 2.33
N SER A 121 3.18 9.95 1.84
CA SER A 121 2.61 8.60 1.82
C SER A 121 3.50 7.64 2.58
N SER A 122 2.90 6.64 3.21
CA SER A 122 3.65 5.60 3.91
C SER A 122 3.21 4.21 3.47
N VAL A 123 4.14 3.27 3.47
CA VAL A 123 3.89 1.87 3.10
C VAL A 123 4.30 0.99 4.27
N VAL A 124 3.35 0.27 4.84
CA VAL A 124 3.62 -0.82 5.77
C VAL A 124 3.82 -2.10 4.96
N LEU A 125 4.83 -2.89 5.32
CA LEU A 125 5.13 -4.17 4.68
C LEU A 125 4.91 -5.32 5.66
N GLU A 126 4.29 -6.38 5.16
CA GLU A 126 4.13 -7.65 5.86
C GLU A 126 5.12 -8.67 5.32
N GLN A 127 5.69 -9.48 6.21
CA GLN A 127 6.74 -10.44 5.87
C GLN A 127 6.45 -11.82 6.46
N GLU A 128 6.68 -12.85 5.64
CA GLU A 128 6.77 -14.23 6.09
C GLU A 128 8.05 -14.87 5.52
N GLY A 129 8.93 -15.34 6.40
CA GLY A 129 10.28 -15.73 6.00
C GLY A 129 11.04 -14.52 5.48
N GLU A 130 11.58 -14.57 4.27
CA GLU A 130 12.27 -13.44 3.61
C GLU A 130 11.38 -12.62 2.66
N PHE A 131 10.17 -13.10 2.37
CA PHE A 131 9.31 -12.55 1.31
C PHE A 131 8.26 -11.60 1.85
N VAL A 132 7.97 -10.57 1.07
CA VAL A 132 6.83 -9.67 1.31
C VAL A 132 5.55 -10.43 0.95
N THR A 133 4.58 -10.44 1.85
CA THR A 133 3.30 -11.16 1.65
C THR A 133 2.09 -10.25 1.66
N GLY A 134 2.25 -9.00 2.08
CA GLY A 134 1.21 -7.99 2.07
C GLY A 134 1.78 -6.59 2.29
N PHE A 135 0.92 -5.59 2.11
CA PHE A 135 1.29 -4.20 2.34
C PHE A 135 0.04 -3.36 2.62
N LYS A 136 0.25 -2.17 3.17
CA LYS A 136 -0.77 -1.12 3.22
C LYS A 136 -0.16 0.21 2.86
N VAL A 137 -0.91 1.02 2.09
CA VAL A 137 -0.52 2.39 1.73
C VAL A 137 -1.37 3.39 2.50
N TYR A 138 -0.73 4.27 3.24
CA TYR A 138 -1.36 5.42 3.90
C TYR A 138 -1.20 6.69 3.06
N GLY A 139 -2.21 7.56 3.09
CA GLY A 139 -2.25 8.82 2.34
C GLY A 139 -2.80 8.72 0.91
N HIS A 140 -3.59 7.67 0.61
CA HIS A 140 -4.28 7.35 -0.66
C HIS A 140 -3.45 7.61 -1.93
N SER A 141 -2.99 6.54 -2.58
CA SER A 141 -2.21 6.65 -3.82
C SER A 141 -2.47 5.44 -4.72
N GLY A 142 -3.43 5.56 -5.64
CA GLY A 142 -3.77 4.52 -6.61
C GLY A 142 -2.55 4.03 -7.40
N PRO A 143 -1.74 4.90 -8.02
CA PRO A 143 -0.52 4.51 -8.73
C PRO A 143 0.50 3.73 -7.88
N LEU A 144 0.70 4.09 -6.61
CA LEU A 144 1.60 3.35 -5.72
C LEU A 144 1.00 2.00 -5.32
N ILE A 145 -0.30 1.96 -5.03
CA ILE A 145 -1.03 0.71 -4.74
C ILE A 145 -0.93 -0.24 -5.94
N ASP A 146 -1.23 0.22 -7.16
CA ASP A 146 -1.11 -0.57 -8.39
C ASP A 146 0.31 -1.12 -8.56
N ARG A 147 1.33 -0.29 -8.32
CA ARG A 147 2.72 -0.73 -8.45
C ARG A 147 3.11 -1.78 -7.41
N LEU A 148 2.73 -1.58 -6.14
CA LEU A 148 2.98 -2.55 -5.07
C LEU A 148 2.22 -3.85 -5.32
N THR A 149 0.97 -3.75 -5.81
CA THR A 149 0.18 -4.91 -6.24
C THR A 149 0.95 -5.66 -7.33
N ALA A 150 1.48 -5.00 -8.36
CA ALA A 150 2.24 -5.68 -9.41
C ALA A 150 3.52 -6.37 -8.90
N TRP A 151 4.18 -5.81 -7.89
CA TRP A 151 5.44 -6.37 -7.34
C TRP A 151 5.23 -7.50 -6.33
N VAL A 152 4.21 -7.39 -5.48
CA VAL A 152 3.99 -8.28 -4.34
C VAL A 152 2.81 -9.22 -4.60
N GLY A 153 1.73 -8.69 -5.19
CA GLY A 153 0.40 -9.24 -5.08
C GLY A 153 -0.08 -9.26 -3.62
N ARG A 154 -0.98 -10.20 -3.29
CA ARG A 154 -1.39 -10.52 -1.91
C ARG A 154 -1.69 -12.02 -1.77
N PRO A 155 -0.72 -12.91 -2.02
CA PRO A 155 -0.99 -14.34 -2.17
C PRO A 155 -1.72 -14.90 -0.94
N GLU A 156 -2.84 -15.61 -1.17
CA GLU A 156 -3.49 -16.40 -0.12
C GLU A 156 -2.47 -17.43 0.39
N ARG A 157 -2.31 -17.50 1.72
CA ARG A 157 -1.46 -18.49 2.38
C ARG A 157 -2.22 -19.12 3.55
N GLY A 158 -2.52 -20.40 3.39
CA GLY A 158 -3.21 -21.23 4.39
C GLY A 158 -4.70 -21.40 4.10
N GLY A 159 -5.20 -22.65 4.19
CA GLY A 159 -6.61 -23.02 4.00
C GLY A 159 -7.50 -22.72 5.21
N GLY A 160 -7.29 -21.58 5.85
CA GLY A 160 -8.07 -21.12 6.99
C GLY A 160 -9.42 -20.49 6.59
N PRO A 161 -10.23 -20.04 7.55
CA PRO A 161 -11.41 -19.23 7.25
C PRO A 161 -11.02 -17.99 6.44
N VAL A 162 -11.98 -17.48 5.65
CA VAL A 162 -11.78 -16.30 4.79
C VAL A 162 -11.17 -15.17 5.64
N PRO A 163 -9.97 -14.70 5.31
CA PRO A 163 -9.33 -13.67 6.09
C PRO A 163 -10.09 -12.35 5.99
N THR A 164 -10.05 -11.55 7.05
CA THR A 164 -10.57 -10.16 7.05
C THR A 164 -9.69 -9.20 6.26
N TYR A 165 -8.49 -9.64 5.87
CA TYR A 165 -7.52 -8.89 5.10
C TYR A 165 -7.51 -9.28 3.61
N PRO A 166 -7.14 -8.35 2.71
CA PRO A 166 -7.15 -8.64 1.28
C PRO A 166 -6.16 -9.76 0.93
N THR A 167 -6.66 -10.86 0.37
CA THR A 167 -5.86 -11.97 -0.15
C THR A 167 -6.25 -12.32 -1.59
N MET A 168 -5.40 -13.08 -2.25
CA MET A 168 -5.47 -13.37 -3.68
C MET A 168 -5.16 -14.83 -3.96
N ARG A 169 -6.13 -15.54 -4.53
CA ARG A 169 -6.01 -16.90 -5.04
C ARG A 169 -5.36 -16.89 -6.42
N ARG A 170 -4.06 -17.20 -6.44
CA ARG A 170 -3.28 -17.24 -7.69
C ARG A 170 -3.89 -18.20 -8.70
N GLY A 171 -4.19 -17.69 -9.89
CA GLY A 171 -4.74 -18.46 -10.99
C GLY A 171 -6.27 -18.52 -11.04
N ASP A 172 -6.98 -17.97 -10.04
CA ASP A 172 -8.43 -17.85 -10.06
C ASP A 172 -8.85 -16.48 -10.58
N ILE A 173 -9.27 -16.40 -11.85
CA ILE A 173 -9.70 -15.14 -12.48
C ILE A 173 -11.04 -14.60 -11.93
N ASN A 174 -11.78 -15.41 -11.14
CA ASN A 174 -12.99 -14.95 -10.46
C ASN A 174 -12.67 -14.31 -9.10
N ASP A 175 -11.44 -14.47 -8.60
CA ASP A 175 -10.94 -13.71 -7.47
C ASP A 175 -10.63 -12.28 -7.94
N TRP A 176 -11.39 -11.31 -7.42
CA TRP A 176 -11.23 -9.90 -7.77
C TRP A 176 -9.81 -9.38 -7.49
N ALA A 177 -9.17 -9.82 -6.40
CA ALA A 177 -7.80 -9.41 -6.08
C ALA A 177 -6.80 -9.99 -7.10
N PHE A 178 -7.05 -11.21 -7.60
CA PHE A 178 -6.19 -11.80 -8.65
C PHE A 178 -6.41 -11.12 -9.99
N ALA A 179 -7.65 -10.81 -10.35
CA ALA A 179 -7.95 -10.04 -11.55
C ALA A 179 -7.30 -8.64 -11.50
N HIS A 180 -7.40 -7.95 -10.36
CA HIS A 180 -6.72 -6.67 -10.14
C HIS A 180 -5.20 -6.80 -10.23
N TYR A 181 -4.61 -7.86 -9.69
CA TYR A 181 -3.18 -8.14 -9.81
C TYR A 181 -2.72 -8.33 -11.25
N LEU A 182 -3.48 -9.05 -12.08
CA LEU A 182 -3.17 -9.20 -13.50
C LEU A 182 -3.17 -7.84 -14.23
N GLU A 183 -4.15 -6.99 -13.95
CA GLU A 183 -4.22 -5.64 -14.51
C GLU A 183 -3.04 -4.77 -14.04
N ALA A 184 -2.66 -4.87 -12.77
CA ALA A 184 -1.51 -4.19 -12.22
C ALA A 184 -0.19 -4.62 -12.91
N LEU A 185 -0.03 -5.92 -13.17
CA LEU A 185 1.12 -6.44 -13.92
C LEU A 185 1.19 -5.88 -15.35
N VAL A 186 0.05 -5.78 -16.04
CA VAL A 186 -0.01 -5.17 -17.39
C VAL A 186 0.37 -3.69 -17.33
N LYS A 187 -0.22 -2.91 -16.42
CA LYS A 187 0.14 -1.50 -16.22
C LYS A 187 1.62 -1.31 -15.91
N ALA A 188 2.22 -2.26 -15.18
CA ALA A 188 3.63 -2.26 -14.84
C ALA A 188 4.56 -2.74 -15.97
N GLY A 189 4.01 -3.25 -17.08
CA GLY A 189 4.78 -3.85 -18.19
C GLY A 189 5.46 -5.17 -17.81
N MET A 190 4.91 -5.91 -16.84
CA MET A 190 5.49 -7.14 -16.29
C MET A 190 4.93 -8.42 -16.91
N ILE A 191 3.78 -8.32 -17.58
CA ILE A 191 3.20 -9.38 -18.44
C ILE A 191 2.65 -8.76 -19.69
#